data_AF-A0A954WE37-F1
#
_entry.id   AF-A0A954WE37-F1
#
_cell.length_a   1.000
_cell.length_b   1.000
_cell.length_c   1.000
_cell.angle_alpha   90.00
_cell.angle_beta   90.00
_cell.angle_gamma   90.00
#
_symmetry.space_group_name_H-M   'P 1'
#
loop_
_entity.id
_entity.type
_entity.pdbx_description
1 polymer ?
#
loop_
_entity_poly.entity_id
_entity_poly.type
_entity_poly.pdbx_seq_one_letter_code
_entity_poly.pdbx_strand_id
1 'polypeptide(L)'
;PNSDDLREATRKAREVFAAEIEAAKTIVQKAALAQKLVATARDSGDDSVARYALLELAREYEVQAGRLPQVFAIVDEVAAGFEVEPLAAKVESLKELSAPNAKVPIAPPVLAKAAMALTEQAVIQGQFDLASETARLAYAAANRGKDNALKTLARVRRDELNALKRNWELAQAAREKLDTAPDDPQWNLTWGKFLALQQREWAAAASFLVKSGDEVWRPIGDAETASPQQAAEQRKLGDMLWEAAQDAAKRERDSLLIRARHWYTQAQPQLGGLELAALDKRIEELDAQLPLDWASAASSGEVIGGILPPGPMPAARYIGLLGRISVDGADAAAQMRYRNGFVIGDAKIRDLLAGFGKPAGRLQLE
;
A
#
# COMPACT_ATOMS: atom_id res chain seq x y z
N PRO A 1 -29.25 9.08 -3.27
CA PRO A 1 -30.50 9.70 -3.79
C PRO A 1 -31.03 8.91 -5.00
N ASN A 2 -32.35 8.90 -5.25
CA ASN A 2 -32.86 8.34 -6.52
C ASN A 2 -32.42 9.22 -7.70
N SER A 3 -32.24 8.62 -8.88
CA SER A 3 -31.70 9.25 -10.07
C SER A 3 -32.51 10.44 -10.59
N ASP A 4 -33.84 10.43 -10.42
CA ASP A 4 -34.70 11.53 -10.90
C ASP A 4 -34.62 12.78 -10.01
N ASP A 5 -34.64 12.61 -8.68
CA ASP A 5 -34.46 13.72 -7.72
C ASP A 5 -33.09 14.38 -7.91
N LEU A 6 -32.05 13.58 -8.18
CA LEU A 6 -30.72 14.08 -8.45
C LEU A 6 -30.67 14.90 -9.74
N ARG A 7 -31.31 14.43 -10.83
CA ARG A 7 -31.38 15.19 -12.09
C ARG A 7 -32.08 16.52 -11.89
N GLU A 8 -33.18 16.55 -11.15
CA GLU A 8 -33.91 17.78 -10.87
C GLU A 8 -33.07 18.74 -10.01
N ALA A 9 -32.43 18.25 -8.95
CA ALA A 9 -31.57 19.05 -8.09
C ALA A 9 -30.36 19.61 -8.85
N THR A 10 -29.73 18.81 -9.72
CA THR A 10 -28.63 19.28 -10.58
C THR A 10 -29.10 20.35 -11.57
N ARG A 11 -30.29 20.19 -12.19
CA ARG A 11 -30.87 21.21 -13.07
C ARG A 11 -31.10 22.52 -12.30
N LYS A 12 -31.74 22.44 -11.12
CA LYS A 12 -32.00 23.60 -10.26
C LYS A 12 -30.70 24.28 -9.82
N ALA A 13 -29.67 23.52 -9.44
CA ALA A 13 -28.35 24.07 -9.12
C ALA A 13 -27.77 24.84 -10.32
N ARG A 14 -27.81 24.29 -11.53
CA ARG A 14 -27.33 24.99 -12.72
C ARG A 14 -28.13 26.25 -13.04
N GLU A 15 -29.44 26.25 -12.82
CA GLU A 15 -30.31 27.43 -12.98
C GLU A 15 -29.95 28.53 -11.98
N VAL A 16 -29.78 28.17 -10.70
CA VAL A 16 -29.41 29.12 -9.63
C VAL A 16 -28.05 29.76 -9.88
N PHE A 17 -27.08 28.99 -10.36
CA PHE A 17 -25.71 29.46 -10.63
C PHE A 17 -25.48 29.84 -12.10
N ALA A 18 -26.53 30.05 -12.89
CA ALA A 18 -26.40 30.25 -14.34
C ALA A 18 -25.48 31.43 -14.72
N ALA A 19 -25.58 32.55 -14.00
CA ALA A 19 -24.75 33.73 -14.24
C ALA A 19 -23.27 33.48 -13.94
N GLU A 20 -22.96 32.81 -12.82
CA GLU A 20 -21.59 32.44 -12.46
C GLU A 20 -21.02 31.39 -13.40
N ILE A 21 -21.84 30.44 -13.85
CA ILE A 21 -21.50 29.44 -14.86
C ILE A 21 -21.11 30.14 -16.18
N GLU A 22 -21.91 31.10 -16.64
CA GLU A 22 -21.62 31.88 -17.85
C GLU A 22 -20.34 32.72 -17.71
N ALA A 23 -20.11 33.29 -16.53
CA ALA A 23 -18.91 34.07 -16.22
C ALA A 23 -17.64 33.21 -16.07
N ALA A 24 -17.75 31.92 -15.76
CA ALA A 24 -16.65 31.01 -15.46
C ALA A 24 -15.85 30.54 -16.71
N LYS A 25 -15.21 31.49 -17.39
CA LYS A 25 -14.49 31.24 -18.67
C LYS A 25 -13.03 30.83 -18.47
N THR A 26 -12.42 31.24 -17.36
CA THR A 26 -11.01 30.95 -17.03
C THR A 26 -10.88 29.90 -15.93
N ILE A 27 -9.71 29.26 -15.81
CA ILE A 27 -9.44 28.29 -14.73
C ILE A 27 -9.67 28.89 -13.33
N VAL A 28 -9.33 30.17 -13.13
CA VAL A 28 -9.49 30.87 -11.85
C VAL A 28 -10.97 31.09 -11.53
N GLN A 29 -11.77 31.50 -12.52
CA GLN A 29 -13.20 31.71 -12.34
C GLN A 29 -13.95 30.39 -12.12
N LYS A 30 -13.54 29.31 -12.78
CA LYS A 30 -14.08 27.97 -12.54
C LYS A 30 -13.78 27.48 -11.12
N ALA A 31 -12.55 27.67 -10.65
CA ALA A 31 -12.17 27.36 -9.28
C ALA A 31 -12.94 28.21 -8.24
N ALA A 32 -13.25 29.47 -8.56
CA ALA A 32 -14.05 30.34 -7.69
C ALA A 32 -15.52 29.88 -7.65
N LEU A 33 -16.10 29.52 -8.80
CA LEU A 33 -17.45 28.94 -8.88
C LEU A 33 -17.52 27.64 -8.07
N ALA A 34 -16.57 26.73 -8.25
CA ALA A 34 -16.53 25.49 -7.49
C ALA A 34 -16.50 25.72 -5.96
N GLN A 35 -15.70 26.67 -5.49
CA GLN A 35 -15.68 27.04 -4.06
C GLN A 35 -17.04 27.55 -3.58
N LYS A 36 -17.72 28.38 -4.37
CA LYS A 36 -19.06 28.88 -4.05
C LYS A 36 -20.08 27.74 -3.99
N LEU A 37 -20.00 26.78 -4.91
CA LEU A 37 -20.84 25.58 -4.93
C LEU A 37 -20.61 24.71 -3.70
N VAL A 38 -19.36 24.45 -3.30
CA VAL A 38 -19.03 23.70 -2.07
C VAL A 38 -19.57 24.40 -0.82
N ALA A 39 -19.39 25.72 -0.70
CA ALA A 39 -19.94 26.48 0.42
C ALA A 39 -21.47 26.35 0.49
N THR A 40 -22.15 26.50 -0.65
CA THR A 40 -23.61 26.35 -0.73
C THR A 40 -24.06 24.92 -0.40
N ALA A 41 -23.30 23.90 -0.81
CA ALA A 41 -23.59 22.50 -0.49
C ALA A 41 -23.52 22.25 1.02
N ARG A 42 -22.54 22.84 1.71
CA ARG A 42 -22.39 22.76 3.17
C ARG A 42 -23.50 23.50 3.92
N ASP A 43 -24.00 24.59 3.34
CA ASP A 43 -25.10 25.39 3.88
C ASP A 43 -26.50 24.80 3.56
N SER A 44 -26.59 23.69 2.82
CA SER A 44 -27.86 23.09 2.39
C SER A 44 -28.64 22.35 3.51
N GLY A 45 -28.16 22.38 4.76
CA GLY A 45 -28.87 21.82 5.91
C GLY A 45 -29.23 20.34 5.74
N ASP A 46 -30.53 20.02 5.86
CA ASP A 46 -31.05 18.65 5.73
C ASP A 46 -31.33 18.23 4.28
N ASP A 47 -31.18 19.11 3.30
CA ASP A 47 -31.37 18.79 1.88
C ASP A 47 -30.15 18.02 1.33
N SER A 48 -30.15 16.70 1.58
CA SER A 48 -29.09 15.79 1.13
C SER A 48 -29.01 15.68 -0.40
N VAL A 49 -30.13 15.84 -1.11
CA VAL A 49 -30.15 15.77 -2.58
C VAL A 49 -29.52 17.01 -3.19
N ALA A 50 -29.86 18.20 -2.70
CA ALA A 50 -29.22 19.45 -3.13
C ALA A 50 -27.73 19.47 -2.78
N ARG A 51 -27.35 19.03 -1.57
CA ARG A 51 -25.95 18.92 -1.16
C ARG A 51 -25.14 18.03 -2.11
N TYR A 52 -25.65 16.84 -2.43
CA TYR A 52 -24.98 15.95 -3.39
C TYR A 52 -24.84 16.60 -4.77
N ALA A 53 -25.93 17.17 -5.30
CA ALA A 53 -25.95 17.80 -6.63
C ALA A 53 -24.95 18.98 -6.73
N LEU A 54 -24.85 19.80 -5.68
CA LEU A 54 -23.92 20.92 -5.61
C LEU A 54 -22.46 20.45 -5.49
N LEU A 55 -22.18 19.40 -4.72
CA LEU A 55 -20.84 18.82 -4.62
C LEU A 55 -20.38 18.21 -5.96
N GLU A 56 -21.24 17.47 -6.66
CA GLU A 56 -20.89 16.93 -7.98
C GLU A 56 -20.68 18.05 -9.01
N LEU A 57 -21.50 19.09 -9.00
CA LEU A 57 -21.30 20.26 -9.87
C LEU A 57 -19.98 20.98 -9.52
N ALA A 58 -19.65 21.12 -8.24
CA ALA A 58 -18.38 21.68 -7.80
C ALA A 58 -17.20 20.82 -8.29
N ARG A 59 -17.29 19.49 -8.16
CA ARG A 59 -16.27 18.54 -8.65
C ARG A 59 -16.02 18.73 -10.14
N GLU A 60 -17.09 18.85 -10.95
CA GLU A 60 -16.99 19.11 -12.38
C GLU A 60 -16.18 20.40 -12.66
N TYR A 61 -16.47 21.50 -11.95
CA TYR A 61 -15.74 22.75 -12.15
C TYR A 61 -14.30 22.71 -11.62
N GLU A 62 -14.00 21.96 -10.56
CA GLU A 62 -12.61 21.73 -10.12
C GLU A 62 -11.81 20.90 -11.13
N VAL A 63 -12.44 19.88 -11.73
CA VAL A 63 -11.84 19.11 -12.83
C VAL A 63 -11.54 20.04 -14.01
N GLN A 64 -12.50 20.88 -14.40
CA GLN A 64 -12.30 21.87 -15.47
C GLN A 64 -11.31 22.98 -15.11
N ALA A 65 -10.93 23.12 -13.84
CA ALA A 65 -9.87 24.02 -13.38
C ALA A 65 -8.52 23.29 -13.17
N GLY A 66 -8.46 21.96 -13.34
CA GLY A 66 -7.26 21.14 -13.14
C GLY A 66 -6.82 21.02 -11.68
N ARG A 67 -7.71 21.26 -10.72
CA ARG A 67 -7.41 21.33 -9.28
C ARG A 67 -7.54 19.97 -8.59
N LEU A 68 -6.64 19.06 -8.95
CA LEU A 68 -6.66 17.66 -8.49
C LEU A 68 -6.84 17.48 -6.96
N PRO A 69 -6.13 18.22 -6.08
CA PRO A 69 -6.34 18.09 -4.63
C PRO A 69 -7.77 18.45 -4.19
N GLN A 70 -8.36 19.47 -4.80
CA GLN A 70 -9.73 19.91 -4.50
C GLN A 70 -10.76 18.92 -5.04
N VAL A 71 -10.53 18.33 -6.21
CA VAL A 71 -11.36 17.23 -6.73
C VAL A 71 -11.39 16.06 -5.74
N PHE A 72 -10.24 15.66 -5.21
CA PHE A 72 -10.16 14.58 -4.21
C PHE A 72 -10.85 14.95 -2.90
N ALA A 73 -10.71 16.19 -2.43
CA ALA A 73 -11.39 16.66 -1.23
C ALA A 73 -12.92 16.65 -1.38
N ILE A 74 -13.45 17.03 -2.54
CA ILE A 74 -14.88 16.95 -2.82
C ILE A 74 -15.35 15.50 -2.84
N VAL A 75 -14.58 14.58 -3.44
CA VAL A 75 -14.91 13.15 -3.42
C VAL A 75 -14.95 12.61 -1.99
N ASP A 76 -14.01 13.00 -1.12
CA ASP A 76 -14.03 12.62 0.29
C ASP A 76 -15.25 13.19 1.04
N GLU A 77 -15.64 14.43 0.73
CA GLU A 77 -16.83 15.06 1.32
C GLU A 77 -18.13 14.38 0.86
N VAL A 78 -18.20 13.96 -0.40
CA VAL A 78 -19.31 13.14 -0.91
C VAL A 78 -19.33 11.78 -0.21
N ALA A 79 -18.20 11.07 -0.12
CA ALA A 79 -18.15 9.76 0.52
C ALA A 79 -18.45 9.82 2.04
N ALA A 80 -18.27 10.96 2.69
CA ALA A 80 -18.62 11.15 4.10
C ALA A 80 -20.14 11.23 4.34
N GLY A 81 -20.92 11.66 3.34
CA GLY A 81 -22.37 11.87 3.47
C GLY A 81 -23.23 10.90 2.66
N PHE A 82 -22.63 10.09 1.78
CA PHE A 82 -23.33 9.28 0.79
C PHE A 82 -22.63 7.94 0.55
N GLU A 83 -23.39 6.95 0.07
CA GLU A 83 -22.87 5.63 -0.32
C GLU A 83 -22.06 5.73 -1.63
N VAL A 84 -20.83 6.21 -1.51
CA VAL A 84 -19.86 6.33 -2.61
C VAL A 84 -18.55 5.73 -2.18
N GLU A 85 -17.96 4.89 -3.02
CA GLU A 85 -16.62 4.36 -2.82
C GLU A 85 -15.58 5.44 -3.14
N PRO A 86 -14.95 6.09 -2.12
CA PRO A 86 -14.13 7.29 -2.34
C PRO A 86 -12.91 7.02 -3.20
N LEU A 87 -12.30 5.84 -3.02
CA LEU A 87 -11.08 5.50 -3.73
C LEU A 87 -11.34 5.29 -5.22
N ALA A 88 -12.40 4.54 -5.57
CA ALA A 88 -12.81 4.36 -6.96
C ALA A 88 -13.17 5.70 -7.63
N ALA A 89 -13.93 6.56 -6.94
CA ALA A 89 -14.30 7.88 -7.44
C ALA A 89 -13.08 8.83 -7.66
N LYS A 90 -12.07 8.77 -6.79
CA LYS A 90 -10.79 9.47 -6.99
C LYS A 90 -10.03 8.96 -8.20
N VAL A 91 -10.02 7.64 -8.42
CA VAL A 91 -9.37 7.03 -9.60
C VAL A 91 -10.05 7.47 -10.89
N GLU A 92 -11.38 7.47 -10.95
CA GLU A 92 -12.12 7.98 -12.11
C GLU A 92 -11.82 9.46 -12.38
N SER A 93 -11.83 10.29 -11.34
CA SER A 93 -11.47 11.71 -11.46
C SER A 93 -10.04 11.92 -11.96
N LEU A 94 -9.09 11.09 -11.50
CA LEU A 94 -7.72 11.12 -11.98
C LEU A 94 -7.62 10.66 -13.45
N LYS A 95 -8.38 9.65 -13.88
CA LYS A 95 -8.45 9.22 -15.29
C LYS A 95 -8.91 10.38 -16.17
N GLU A 96 -10.01 11.04 -15.80
CA GLU A 96 -10.56 12.21 -16.50
C GLU A 96 -9.52 13.32 -16.66
N LEU A 97 -8.85 13.69 -15.56
CA LEU A 97 -7.81 14.72 -15.53
C LEU A 97 -6.52 14.32 -16.26
N SER A 98 -6.28 13.03 -16.46
CA SER A 98 -5.08 12.51 -17.13
C SER A 98 -5.28 12.22 -18.62
N ALA A 99 -6.53 12.30 -19.11
CA ALA A 99 -6.93 11.92 -20.45
C ALA A 99 -6.28 12.80 -21.54
N PRO A 100 -6.04 12.27 -22.75
CA PRO A 100 -5.44 13.05 -23.85
C PRO A 100 -6.23 14.30 -24.23
N ASN A 101 -7.55 14.27 -24.04
CA ASN A 101 -8.49 15.36 -24.34
C ASN A 101 -8.89 16.16 -23.09
N ALA A 102 -8.16 16.04 -21.98
CA ALA A 102 -8.42 16.83 -20.77
C ALA A 102 -8.39 18.33 -21.08
N LYS A 103 -9.39 19.08 -20.59
CA LYS A 103 -9.56 20.51 -20.87
C LYS A 103 -8.45 21.38 -20.29
N VAL A 104 -7.79 20.89 -19.23
CA VAL A 104 -6.70 21.58 -18.55
C VAL A 104 -5.49 20.66 -18.45
N PRO A 105 -4.32 21.06 -18.97
CA PRO A 105 -3.13 20.24 -18.86
C PRO A 105 -2.64 20.22 -17.41
N ILE A 106 -2.51 19.04 -16.83
CA ILE A 106 -1.83 18.82 -15.56
C ILE A 106 -0.43 18.27 -15.83
N ALA A 107 0.57 18.82 -15.14
CA ALA A 107 1.95 18.36 -15.27
C ALA A 107 2.05 16.85 -14.98
N PRO A 108 2.67 16.04 -15.86
CA PRO A 108 2.74 14.59 -15.67
C PRO A 108 3.29 14.11 -14.32
N PRO A 109 4.30 14.78 -13.69
CA PRO A 109 4.74 14.41 -12.34
C PRO A 109 3.66 14.55 -11.26
N VAL A 110 2.74 15.50 -11.39
CA VAL A 110 1.63 15.69 -10.43
C VAL A 110 0.64 14.53 -10.55
N LEU A 111 0.24 14.17 -11.77
CA LEU A 111 -0.63 13.03 -12.04
C LEU A 111 0.00 11.72 -11.56
N ALA A 112 1.30 11.52 -11.83
CA ALA A 112 2.02 10.32 -11.41
C ALA A 112 2.06 10.18 -9.89
N LYS A 113 2.39 11.24 -9.15
CA LYS A 113 2.43 11.22 -7.68
C LYS A 113 1.05 10.97 -7.07
N ALA A 114 0.00 11.59 -7.62
CA ALA A 114 -1.36 11.33 -7.17
C ALA A 114 -1.80 9.88 -7.43
N ALA A 115 -1.52 9.35 -8.61
CA ALA A 115 -1.79 7.94 -8.95
C ALA A 115 -1.04 6.97 -8.02
N MET A 116 0.21 7.28 -7.66
CA MET A 116 0.97 6.50 -6.69
C MET A 116 0.33 6.55 -5.30
N ALA A 117 -0.13 7.70 -4.83
CA ALA A 117 -0.81 7.79 -3.55
C ALA A 117 -2.11 6.96 -3.51
N LEU A 118 -2.92 6.99 -4.58
CA LEU A 118 -4.11 6.15 -4.70
C LEU A 118 -3.76 4.65 -4.77
N THR A 119 -2.62 4.32 -5.40
CA THR A 119 -2.11 2.95 -5.45
C THR A 119 -1.84 2.41 -4.06
N GLU A 120 -1.18 3.19 -3.21
CA GLU A 120 -0.92 2.76 -1.83
C GLU A 120 -2.21 2.64 -1.02
N GLN A 121 -3.16 3.56 -1.18
CA GLN A 121 -4.48 3.45 -0.55
C GLN A 121 -5.21 2.16 -0.98
N ALA A 122 -5.17 1.81 -2.27
CA ALA A 122 -5.79 0.60 -2.79
C ALA A 122 -5.14 -0.67 -2.23
N VAL A 123 -3.81 -0.68 -2.08
CA VAL A 123 -3.09 -1.78 -1.44
C VAL A 123 -3.49 -1.93 0.03
N ILE A 124 -3.57 -0.81 0.77
CA ILE A 124 -3.97 -0.81 2.20
C ILE A 124 -5.39 -1.35 2.37
N GLN A 125 -6.29 -1.02 1.45
CA GLN A 125 -7.69 -1.48 1.46
C GLN A 125 -7.88 -2.87 0.85
N GLY A 126 -6.80 -3.55 0.42
CA GLY A 126 -6.88 -4.87 -0.22
C GLY A 126 -7.52 -4.87 -1.62
N GLN A 127 -7.71 -3.69 -2.23
CA GLN A 127 -8.31 -3.52 -3.56
C GLN A 127 -7.23 -3.71 -4.65
N PHE A 128 -6.72 -4.93 -4.82
CA PHE A 128 -5.58 -5.21 -5.71
C PHE A 128 -5.84 -4.90 -7.19
N ASP A 129 -7.08 -5.04 -7.65
CA ASP A 129 -7.48 -4.64 -9.00
C ASP A 129 -7.30 -3.14 -9.22
N LEU A 130 -7.83 -2.35 -8.29
CA LEU A 130 -7.71 -0.90 -8.31
C LEU A 130 -6.25 -0.46 -8.14
N ALA A 131 -5.49 -1.12 -7.26
CA ALA A 131 -4.05 -0.88 -7.08
C ALA A 131 -3.25 -1.12 -8.37
N SER A 132 -3.51 -2.22 -9.08
CA SER A 132 -2.85 -2.52 -10.36
C SER A 132 -3.22 -1.49 -11.43
N GLU A 133 -4.47 -1.04 -11.47
CA GLU A 133 -4.92 0.00 -12.39
C GLU A 133 -4.25 1.34 -12.10
N THR A 134 -4.27 1.81 -10.86
CA THR A 134 -3.66 3.09 -10.48
C THR A 134 -2.15 3.08 -10.64
N ALA A 135 -1.48 1.94 -10.42
CA ALA A 135 -0.05 1.82 -10.68
C ALA A 135 0.28 1.94 -12.18
N ARG A 136 -0.60 1.43 -13.06
CA ARG A 136 -0.48 1.63 -14.51
C ARG A 136 -0.67 3.10 -14.88
N LEU A 137 -1.67 3.78 -14.30
CA LEU A 137 -1.86 5.23 -14.48
C LEU A 137 -0.63 6.03 -14.02
N ALA A 138 -0.07 5.69 -12.86
CA ALA A 138 1.14 6.32 -12.32
C ALA A 138 2.32 6.20 -13.28
N TYR A 139 2.58 4.99 -13.78
CA TYR A 139 3.65 4.75 -14.74
C TYR A 139 3.41 5.48 -16.07
N ALA A 140 2.19 5.45 -16.60
CA ALA A 140 1.84 6.14 -17.83
C ALA A 140 2.01 7.67 -17.72
N ALA A 141 1.65 8.26 -16.58
CA ALA A 141 1.91 9.66 -16.30
C ALA A 141 3.41 9.95 -16.14
N ALA A 142 4.13 9.15 -15.37
CA ALA A 142 5.58 9.33 -15.17
C ALA A 142 6.36 9.21 -16.48
N ASN A 143 5.96 8.29 -17.37
CA ASN A 143 6.59 8.08 -18.67
C ASN A 143 6.38 9.24 -19.66
N ARG A 144 5.33 10.05 -19.47
CA ARG A 144 5.10 11.29 -20.24
C ARG A 144 5.94 12.47 -19.72
N GLY A 145 6.47 12.38 -18.50
CA GLY A 145 7.32 13.39 -17.89
C GLY A 145 8.80 13.24 -18.26
N LYS A 146 9.63 14.18 -17.76
CA LYS A 146 11.10 14.15 -17.91
C LYS A 146 11.84 13.67 -16.65
N ASP A 147 11.10 13.24 -15.63
CA ASP A 147 11.64 12.77 -14.35
C ASP A 147 11.94 11.26 -14.41
N ASN A 148 13.20 10.93 -14.69
CA ASN A 148 13.67 9.54 -14.79
C ASN A 148 13.60 8.78 -13.46
N ALA A 149 13.76 9.47 -12.33
CA ALA A 149 13.66 8.86 -11.01
C ALA A 149 12.22 8.44 -10.73
N LEU A 150 11.26 9.33 -11.00
CA LEU A 150 9.83 9.04 -10.87
C LEU A 150 9.37 7.94 -11.84
N LYS A 151 9.86 7.96 -13.09
CA LYS A 151 9.59 6.88 -14.05
C LYS A 151 10.09 5.53 -13.55
N THR A 152 11.32 5.48 -13.01
CA THR A 152 11.89 4.25 -12.46
C THR A 152 11.09 3.75 -11.26
N LEU A 153 10.74 4.65 -10.34
CA LEU A 153 9.94 4.33 -9.17
C LEU A 153 8.56 3.79 -9.54
N ALA A 154 7.83 4.48 -10.43
CA ALA A 154 6.51 4.05 -10.88
C ALA A 154 6.55 2.73 -11.67
N ARG A 155 7.61 2.49 -12.46
CA ARG A 155 7.81 1.22 -13.17
C ARG A 155 7.98 0.06 -12.19
N VAL A 156 8.91 0.21 -11.24
CA VAL A 156 9.14 -0.79 -10.20
C VAL A 156 7.83 -1.08 -9.48
N ARG A 157 7.11 -0.06 -9.03
CA ARG A 157 5.86 -0.24 -8.29
C ARG A 157 4.76 -0.94 -9.09
N ARG A 158 4.62 -0.61 -10.38
CA ARG A 158 3.70 -1.30 -11.29
C ARG A 158 4.06 -2.77 -11.46
N ASP A 159 5.34 -3.07 -11.71
CA ASP A 159 5.81 -4.45 -11.93
C ASP A 159 5.60 -5.29 -10.67
N GLU A 160 5.86 -4.71 -9.51
CA GLU A 160 5.60 -5.29 -8.20
C GLU A 160 4.13 -5.64 -7.96
N LEU A 161 3.20 -4.75 -8.31
CA LEU A 161 1.77 -4.96 -8.12
C LEU A 161 1.19 -5.93 -9.13
N ASN A 162 1.70 -5.95 -10.36
CA ASN A 162 1.33 -6.96 -11.34
C ASN A 162 1.75 -8.36 -10.88
N ALA A 163 2.95 -8.50 -10.31
CA ALA A 163 3.39 -9.76 -9.73
C ALA A 163 2.52 -10.17 -8.54
N LEU A 164 2.20 -9.23 -7.64
CA LEU A 164 1.35 -9.49 -6.48
C LEU A 164 -0.07 -9.92 -6.90
N LYS A 165 -0.68 -9.18 -7.83
CA LYS A 165 -2.01 -9.49 -8.36
C LYS A 165 -2.04 -10.88 -9.00
N ARG A 166 -1.05 -11.21 -9.84
CA ARG A 166 -0.95 -12.54 -10.45
C ARG A 166 -0.83 -13.63 -9.39
N ASN A 167 0.02 -13.43 -8.39
CA ASN A 167 0.19 -14.41 -7.30
C ASN A 167 -1.10 -14.56 -6.47
N TRP A 168 -1.83 -13.47 -6.25
CA TRP A 168 -3.14 -13.49 -5.59
C TRP A 168 -4.18 -14.27 -6.38
N GLU A 169 -4.33 -14.00 -7.68
CA GLU A 169 -5.28 -14.71 -8.55
C GLU A 169 -4.98 -16.22 -8.60
N LEU A 170 -3.69 -16.59 -8.73
CA LEU A 170 -3.26 -17.99 -8.68
C LEU A 170 -3.54 -18.63 -7.33
N ALA A 171 -3.32 -17.91 -6.24
CA ALA A 171 -3.57 -18.40 -4.89
C ALA A 171 -5.07 -18.58 -4.60
N GLN A 172 -5.93 -17.65 -5.05
CA GLN A 172 -7.37 -17.76 -4.95
C GLN A 172 -7.88 -18.98 -5.74
N ALA A 173 -7.43 -19.14 -6.98
CA ALA A 173 -7.79 -20.31 -7.79
C ALA A 173 -7.33 -21.63 -7.11
N ALA A 174 -6.12 -21.67 -6.56
CA ALA A 174 -5.63 -22.83 -5.82
C ALA A 174 -6.48 -23.11 -4.57
N ARG A 175 -6.84 -22.05 -3.82
CA ARG A 175 -7.66 -22.14 -2.62
C ARG A 175 -9.03 -22.75 -2.91
N GLU A 176 -9.71 -22.25 -3.93
CA GLU A 176 -11.01 -22.79 -4.38
C GLU A 176 -10.90 -24.26 -4.81
N LYS A 177 -9.82 -24.65 -5.49
CA LYS A 177 -9.62 -26.04 -5.91
C LYS A 177 -9.38 -26.99 -4.73
N LEU A 178 -8.67 -26.54 -3.71
CA LEU A 178 -8.41 -27.32 -2.49
C LEU A 178 -9.68 -27.70 -1.72
N ASP A 179 -10.79 -26.98 -1.91
CA ASP A 179 -12.07 -27.35 -1.30
C ASP A 179 -12.60 -28.70 -1.82
N THR A 180 -12.25 -29.06 -3.06
CA THR A 180 -12.67 -30.31 -3.72
C THR A 180 -11.53 -31.32 -3.91
N ALA A 181 -10.28 -30.85 -3.84
CA ALA A 181 -9.08 -31.66 -4.01
C ALA A 181 -8.03 -31.31 -2.93
N PRO A 182 -8.30 -31.59 -1.64
CA PRO A 182 -7.50 -31.09 -0.52
C PRO A 182 -6.07 -31.64 -0.44
N ASP A 183 -5.81 -32.76 -1.12
CA ASP A 183 -4.49 -33.42 -1.15
C ASP A 183 -3.81 -33.31 -2.52
N ASP A 184 -4.32 -32.45 -3.42
CA ASP A 184 -3.67 -32.20 -4.71
C ASP A 184 -2.30 -31.51 -4.49
N PRO A 185 -1.19 -32.13 -4.92
CA PRO A 185 0.15 -31.59 -4.66
C PRO A 185 0.38 -30.20 -5.24
N GLN A 186 -0.15 -29.92 -6.43
CA GLN A 186 0.09 -28.66 -7.15
C GLN A 186 -0.68 -27.51 -6.51
N TRP A 187 -1.94 -27.72 -6.11
CA TRP A 187 -2.72 -26.68 -5.43
C TRP A 187 -2.19 -26.41 -4.02
N ASN A 188 -1.76 -27.45 -3.31
CA ASN A 188 -1.10 -27.32 -2.01
C ASN A 188 0.21 -26.53 -2.12
N LEU A 189 1.04 -26.80 -3.14
CA LEU A 189 2.26 -26.02 -3.40
C LEU A 189 1.95 -24.54 -3.63
N THR A 190 0.98 -24.26 -4.51
CA THR A 190 0.63 -22.88 -4.91
C THR A 190 0.12 -22.07 -3.71
N TRP A 191 -0.82 -22.64 -2.96
CA TRP A 191 -1.40 -21.98 -1.79
C TRP A 191 -0.39 -21.86 -0.64
N GLY A 192 0.40 -22.91 -0.37
CA GLY A 192 1.45 -22.91 0.64
C GLY A 192 2.52 -21.86 0.36
N LYS A 193 3.04 -21.78 -0.87
CA LYS A 193 4.00 -20.74 -1.27
C LYS A 193 3.41 -19.34 -1.13
N PHE A 194 2.13 -19.15 -1.48
CA PHE A 194 1.48 -17.85 -1.30
C PHE A 194 1.44 -17.44 0.18
N LEU A 195 1.00 -18.34 1.07
CA LEU A 195 0.98 -18.08 2.52
C LEU A 195 2.39 -17.77 3.06
N ALA A 196 3.39 -18.59 2.74
CA ALA A 196 4.75 -18.45 3.25
C ALA A 196 5.45 -17.18 2.71
N LEU A 197 5.38 -16.95 1.39
CA LEU A 197 6.21 -15.95 0.73
C LEU A 197 5.54 -14.59 0.62
N GLN A 198 4.22 -14.55 0.43
CA GLN A 198 3.49 -13.29 0.26
C GLN A 198 2.86 -12.81 1.56
N GLN A 199 2.22 -13.71 2.31
CA GLN A 199 1.58 -13.37 3.59
C GLN A 199 2.52 -13.52 4.79
N ARG A 200 3.65 -14.21 4.65
CA ARG A 200 4.60 -14.53 5.74
C ARG A 200 3.97 -15.35 6.87
N GLU A 201 2.87 -16.03 6.58
CA GLU A 201 2.14 -16.91 7.49
C GLU A 201 2.74 -18.32 7.43
N TRP A 202 4.00 -18.45 7.85
CA TRP A 202 4.77 -19.69 7.74
C TRP A 202 4.12 -20.87 8.47
N ALA A 203 3.53 -20.63 9.64
CA ALA A 203 2.81 -21.65 10.40
C ALA A 203 1.58 -22.16 9.64
N ALA A 204 0.79 -21.27 9.03
CA ALA A 204 -0.36 -21.66 8.23
C ALA A 204 0.06 -22.36 6.93
N ALA A 205 1.17 -21.92 6.33
CA ALA A 205 1.72 -22.49 5.10
C ALA A 205 2.22 -23.92 5.29
N ALA A 206 2.78 -24.25 6.47
CA ALA A 206 3.51 -25.49 6.71
C ALA A 206 2.74 -26.75 6.26
N SER A 207 1.48 -26.90 6.67
CA SER A 207 0.67 -28.07 6.29
C SER A 207 0.47 -28.22 4.77
N PHE A 208 0.31 -27.10 4.04
CA PHE A 208 0.19 -27.11 2.59
C PHE A 208 1.53 -27.38 1.92
N LEU A 209 2.64 -26.88 2.48
CA LEU A 209 3.98 -27.17 1.99
C LEU A 209 4.34 -28.65 2.17
N VAL A 210 3.96 -29.28 3.28
CA VAL A 210 4.11 -30.74 3.48
C VAL A 210 3.34 -31.51 2.42
N LYS A 211 2.06 -31.17 2.20
CA LYS A 211 1.19 -31.83 1.21
C LYS A 211 1.60 -31.58 -0.25
N SER A 212 2.43 -30.56 -0.51
CA SER A 212 2.89 -30.25 -1.86
C SER A 212 3.73 -31.35 -2.50
N GLY A 213 4.39 -32.19 -1.69
CA GLY A 213 5.28 -33.24 -2.17
C GLY A 213 6.55 -32.74 -2.87
N ASP A 214 6.71 -31.43 -3.03
CA ASP A 214 7.81 -30.78 -3.74
C ASP A 214 9.14 -31.00 -3.02
N GLU A 215 10.21 -31.26 -3.78
CA GLU A 215 11.51 -31.65 -3.24
C GLU A 215 12.17 -30.56 -2.38
N VAL A 216 11.86 -29.28 -2.65
CA VAL A 216 12.38 -28.14 -1.88
C VAL A 216 11.40 -27.77 -0.77
N TRP A 217 10.10 -27.71 -1.07
CA TRP A 217 9.11 -27.14 -0.15
C TRP A 217 8.59 -28.12 0.90
N ARG A 218 8.51 -29.43 0.61
CA ARG A 218 8.08 -30.42 1.60
C ARG A 218 9.03 -30.47 2.80
N PRO A 219 10.37 -30.57 2.65
CA PRO A 219 11.28 -30.55 3.79
C PRO A 219 11.19 -29.29 4.64
N ILE A 220 10.99 -28.12 4.01
CA ILE A 220 10.76 -26.85 4.72
C ILE A 220 9.44 -26.93 5.51
N GLY A 221 8.36 -27.41 4.88
CA GLY A 221 7.07 -27.59 5.53
C GLY A 221 7.12 -28.54 6.73
N ASP A 222 7.84 -29.65 6.61
CA ASP A 222 8.02 -30.64 7.69
C ASP A 222 8.74 -30.01 8.88
N ALA A 223 9.84 -29.30 8.62
CA ALA A 223 10.62 -28.62 9.65
C ALA A 223 9.88 -27.44 10.29
N GLU A 224 9.13 -26.65 9.52
CA GLU A 224 8.25 -25.58 10.05
C GLU A 224 7.14 -26.17 10.94
N THR A 225 6.54 -27.30 10.54
CA THR A 225 5.52 -28.00 11.34
C THR A 225 6.08 -28.51 12.66
N ALA A 226 7.34 -28.98 12.67
CA ALA A 226 8.00 -29.45 13.88
C ALA A 226 8.30 -28.31 14.88
N SER A 227 8.32 -27.06 14.43
CA SER A 227 8.60 -25.87 15.26
C SER A 227 9.82 -26.04 16.18
N PRO A 228 11.02 -26.29 15.60
CA PRO A 228 12.19 -26.77 16.32
C PRO A 228 12.63 -25.84 17.44
N GLN A 229 13.02 -26.43 18.58
CA GLN A 229 13.54 -25.70 19.74
C GLN A 229 15.05 -25.86 19.90
N GLN A 230 15.64 -26.91 19.32
CA GLN A 230 17.07 -27.18 19.41
C GLN A 230 17.84 -26.38 18.36
N ALA A 231 18.97 -25.78 18.78
CA ALA A 231 19.81 -24.94 17.92
C ALA A 231 20.19 -25.61 16.59
N ALA A 232 20.52 -26.91 16.62
CA ALA A 232 20.91 -27.67 15.44
C ALA A 232 19.78 -27.79 14.40
N GLU A 233 18.54 -28.00 14.86
CA GLU A 233 17.36 -28.12 14.00
C GLU A 233 16.89 -26.76 13.47
N GLN A 234 16.94 -25.72 14.31
CA GLN A 234 16.66 -24.34 13.92
C GLN A 234 17.66 -23.86 12.86
N ARG A 235 18.95 -24.12 13.05
CA ARG A 235 19.98 -23.83 12.05
C ARG A 235 19.73 -24.59 10.75
N LYS A 236 19.42 -25.89 10.83
CA LYS A 236 19.12 -26.70 9.64
C LYS A 236 17.95 -26.11 8.84
N LEU A 237 16.88 -25.67 9.50
CA LEU A 237 15.75 -25.01 8.84
C LEU A 237 16.16 -23.67 8.22
N GLY A 238 16.96 -22.87 8.94
CA GLY A 238 17.55 -21.66 8.37
C GLY A 238 18.37 -21.93 7.10
N ASP A 239 19.18 -22.98 7.10
CA ASP A 239 19.99 -23.40 5.95
C ASP A 239 19.10 -23.83 4.77
N MET A 240 18.04 -24.63 5.00
CA MET A 240 17.08 -25.00 3.95
C MET A 240 16.44 -23.79 3.29
N LEU A 241 16.04 -22.78 4.07
CA LEU A 241 15.45 -21.54 3.57
C LEU A 241 16.47 -20.66 2.84
N TRP A 242 17.71 -20.62 3.32
CA TRP A 242 18.81 -19.89 2.69
C TRP A 242 19.20 -20.50 1.33
N GLU A 243 19.24 -21.83 1.23
CA GLU A 243 19.50 -22.53 -0.03
C GLU A 243 18.36 -22.31 -1.02
N ALA A 244 17.10 -22.46 -0.58
CA ALA A 244 15.93 -22.20 -1.42
C ALA A 244 15.88 -20.77 -1.97
N ALA A 245 16.51 -19.81 -1.28
CA ALA A 245 16.59 -18.42 -1.69
C ALA A 245 17.57 -18.18 -2.87
N GLN A 246 18.57 -19.04 -3.08
CA GLN A 246 19.62 -18.79 -4.10
C GLN A 246 19.06 -18.75 -5.53
N ASP A 247 18.10 -19.62 -5.83
CA ASP A 247 17.47 -19.72 -7.16
C ASP A 247 16.13 -18.98 -7.23
N ALA A 248 15.72 -18.31 -6.15
CA ALA A 248 14.42 -17.65 -6.08
C ALA A 248 14.42 -16.28 -6.76
N ALA A 249 13.29 -15.92 -7.37
CA ALA A 249 13.06 -14.55 -7.85
C ALA A 249 13.18 -13.57 -6.68
N LYS A 250 13.70 -12.36 -6.93
CA LYS A 250 14.11 -11.39 -5.90
C LYS A 250 13.17 -11.27 -4.69
N ARG A 251 11.86 -11.19 -4.89
CA ARG A 251 10.89 -11.07 -3.79
C ARG A 251 10.67 -12.37 -3.00
N GLU A 252 10.62 -13.51 -3.68
CA GLU A 252 10.54 -14.82 -3.03
C GLU A 252 11.81 -15.06 -2.22
N ARG A 253 12.96 -14.72 -2.81
CA ARG A 253 14.27 -14.71 -2.14
C ARG A 253 14.24 -13.89 -0.86
N ASP A 254 13.77 -12.64 -0.91
CA ASP A 254 13.73 -11.79 0.27
C ASP A 254 12.87 -12.40 1.40
N SER A 255 11.69 -12.97 1.10
CA SER A 255 10.87 -13.65 2.12
C SER A 255 11.56 -14.89 2.72
N LEU A 256 12.26 -15.68 1.89
CA LEU A 256 13.01 -16.86 2.33
C LEU A 256 14.17 -16.49 3.25
N LEU A 257 14.99 -15.52 2.86
CA LEU A 257 16.13 -15.06 3.66
C LEU A 257 15.69 -14.46 5.00
N ILE A 258 14.54 -13.74 5.03
CA ILE A 258 13.97 -13.22 6.29
C ILE A 258 13.59 -14.36 7.24
N ARG A 259 12.97 -15.43 6.71
CA ARG A 259 12.62 -16.59 7.54
C ARG A 259 13.86 -17.38 7.97
N ALA A 260 14.87 -17.49 7.10
CA ALA A 260 16.15 -18.11 7.43
C ALA A 260 16.81 -17.38 8.63
N ARG A 261 16.89 -16.05 8.54
CA ARG A 261 17.41 -15.21 9.62
C ARG A 261 16.66 -15.40 10.92
N HIS A 262 15.32 -15.48 10.89
CA HIS A 262 14.52 -15.73 12.09
C HIS A 262 14.99 -17.00 12.81
N TRP A 263 15.15 -18.11 12.09
CA TRP A 263 15.57 -19.38 12.68
C TRP A 263 17.02 -19.37 13.15
N TYR A 264 17.93 -18.73 12.42
CA TYR A 264 19.28 -18.51 12.91
C TYR A 264 19.31 -17.70 14.21
N THR A 265 18.51 -16.64 14.32
CA THR A 265 18.39 -15.86 15.55
C THR A 265 17.83 -16.67 16.72
N GLN A 266 16.91 -17.61 16.49
CA GLN A 266 16.44 -18.52 17.54
C GLN A 266 17.53 -19.49 18.02
N ALA A 267 18.45 -19.89 17.13
CA ALA A 267 19.54 -20.80 17.46
C ALA A 267 20.68 -20.13 18.25
N GLN A 268 20.96 -18.85 18.00
CA GLN A 268 22.09 -18.11 18.59
C GLN A 268 22.28 -18.30 20.11
N PRO A 269 21.24 -18.17 20.97
CA PRO A 269 21.41 -18.23 22.43
C PRO A 269 21.88 -19.59 22.96
N GLN A 270 21.77 -20.64 22.15
CA GLN A 270 22.11 -22.01 22.51
C GLN A 270 23.48 -22.44 21.97
N LEU A 271 24.16 -21.59 21.20
CA LEU A 271 25.44 -21.88 20.57
C LEU A 271 26.59 -21.15 21.28
N GLY A 272 27.80 -21.68 21.10
CA GLY A 272 29.03 -21.06 21.60
C GLY A 272 30.23 -21.33 20.69
N GLY A 273 31.35 -20.67 20.99
CA GLY A 273 32.62 -20.89 20.28
C GLY A 273 32.52 -20.67 18.77
N LEU A 274 33.14 -21.58 18.00
CA LEU A 274 33.21 -21.46 16.54
C LEU A 274 31.85 -21.57 15.85
N GLU A 275 30.89 -22.31 16.43
CA GLU A 275 29.56 -22.49 15.85
C GLU A 275 28.74 -21.21 15.93
N LEU A 276 28.80 -20.49 17.05
CA LEU A 276 28.18 -19.17 17.20
C LEU A 276 28.81 -18.16 16.23
N ALA A 277 30.15 -18.11 16.17
CA ALA A 277 30.86 -17.19 15.27
C ALA A 277 30.52 -17.44 13.78
N ALA A 278 30.36 -18.70 13.37
CA ALA A 278 29.96 -19.05 12.01
C ALA A 278 28.51 -18.64 11.71
N LEU A 279 27.60 -18.79 12.68
CA LEU A 279 26.20 -18.40 12.54
C LEU A 279 26.05 -16.87 12.50
N ASP A 280 26.78 -16.14 13.34
CA ASP A 280 26.79 -14.68 13.36
C ASP A 280 27.24 -14.13 12.01
N LYS A 281 28.33 -14.68 11.45
CA LYS A 281 28.79 -14.31 10.11
C LYS A 281 27.74 -14.58 9.03
N ARG A 282 27.00 -15.69 9.12
CA ARG A 282 25.92 -16.00 8.18
C ARG A 282 24.76 -15.00 8.29
N ILE A 283 24.42 -14.58 9.50
CA ILE A 283 23.41 -13.54 9.73
C ILE A 283 23.89 -12.20 9.15
N GLU A 284 25.16 -11.83 9.34
CA GLU A 284 25.75 -10.63 8.73
C GLU A 284 25.71 -10.67 7.18
N GLU A 285 26.05 -11.82 6.59
CA GLU A 285 25.98 -12.04 5.14
C GLU A 285 24.53 -11.93 4.62
N LEU A 286 23.56 -12.43 5.40
CA LEU A 286 22.15 -12.20 5.13
C LEU A 286 21.84 -10.70 5.20
N ASP A 287 22.23 -10.03 6.30
CA ASP A 287 22.04 -8.59 6.64
C ASP A 287 22.47 -7.68 5.49
N ALA A 288 23.57 -8.02 4.83
CA ALA A 288 24.06 -7.28 3.67
C ALA A 288 23.22 -7.51 2.38
N GLN A 289 22.58 -8.67 2.22
CA GLN A 289 21.87 -9.06 0.99
C GLN A 289 20.40 -8.63 0.96
N LEU A 290 19.75 -8.71 2.10
CA LEU A 290 18.39 -8.21 2.24
C LEU A 290 18.43 -6.67 2.33
N PRO A 291 17.36 -5.98 1.92
CA PRO A 291 17.35 -4.51 1.91
C PRO A 291 17.69 -3.92 3.30
N LEU A 292 18.37 -2.76 3.40
CA LEU A 292 18.91 -2.14 4.64
C LEU A 292 17.94 -1.93 5.85
N ASP A 293 16.69 -2.35 5.76
CA ASP A 293 15.57 -1.99 6.62
C ASP A 293 15.14 -3.10 7.63
N TRP A 294 15.77 -4.28 7.64
CA TRP A 294 15.51 -5.35 8.64
C TRP A 294 16.65 -5.56 9.65
N ALA A 295 17.89 -5.14 9.34
CA ALA A 295 19.01 -5.15 10.28
C ALA A 295 18.69 -4.34 11.56
N SER A 296 17.82 -3.33 11.45
CA SER A 296 17.38 -2.47 12.53
C SER A 296 16.14 -2.95 13.31
N ALA A 297 15.35 -3.89 12.77
CA ALA A 297 14.15 -4.42 13.43
C ALA A 297 14.45 -5.63 14.33
N ALA A 298 15.57 -6.30 14.08
CA ALA A 298 16.04 -7.43 14.88
C ALA A 298 16.51 -7.06 16.30
N SER A 299 16.87 -5.80 16.53
CA SER A 299 17.30 -5.31 17.85
C SER A 299 16.13 -4.95 18.78
N SER A 300 14.88 -4.96 18.29
CA SER A 300 13.70 -4.54 19.08
C SER A 300 12.69 -5.64 19.40
N GLY A 301 12.90 -6.89 18.98
CA GLY A 301 12.01 -8.01 19.34
C GLY A 301 10.56 -7.86 18.84
N GLU A 302 10.34 -7.16 17.72
CA GLU A 302 9.01 -6.95 17.15
C GLU A 302 8.68 -7.91 16.00
N VAL A 303 7.44 -8.38 15.99
CA VAL A 303 6.83 -9.09 14.85
C VAL A 303 6.56 -8.07 13.74
N ILE A 304 7.33 -8.17 12.65
CA ILE A 304 7.17 -7.34 11.45
C ILE A 304 6.00 -7.90 10.62
N GLY A 305 4.80 -7.38 10.87
CA GLY A 305 3.63 -7.60 10.01
C GLY A 305 3.85 -6.96 8.65
N GLY A 306 4.19 -7.79 7.65
CA GLY A 306 4.01 -7.47 6.24
C GLY A 306 2.51 -7.32 5.93
N ILE A 307 2.20 -6.72 4.78
CA ILE A 307 0.83 -6.45 4.30
C ILE A 307 -0.09 -7.65 4.59
N LEU A 308 -1.00 -7.46 5.53
CA LEU A 308 -1.99 -8.45 5.97
C LEU A 308 -3.26 -8.29 5.12
N PRO A 309 -3.75 -9.31 4.41
CA PRO A 309 -5.16 -9.41 4.04
C PRO A 309 -5.86 -10.50 4.87
N PRO A 310 -7.21 -10.46 4.98
CA PRO A 310 -8.04 -9.46 5.61
C PRO A 310 -8.31 -9.80 7.10
N GLY A 311 -8.06 -8.82 7.96
CA GLY A 311 -8.71 -8.67 9.25
C GLY A 311 -8.84 -7.17 9.51
N PRO A 312 -9.80 -6.69 10.31
CA PRO A 312 -9.91 -5.28 10.63
C PRO A 312 -8.60 -4.83 11.30
N MET A 313 -7.80 -4.03 10.59
CA MET A 313 -6.56 -3.48 11.13
C MET A 313 -6.88 -2.30 12.05
N PRO A 314 -6.23 -2.20 13.23
CA PRO A 314 -6.53 -1.17 14.22
C PRO A 314 -6.17 0.24 13.71
N ALA A 315 -7.02 1.20 14.05
CA ALA A 315 -6.87 2.61 13.71
C ALA A 315 -5.68 3.24 14.46
N ALA A 316 -4.53 3.39 13.80
CA ALA A 316 -3.44 4.35 14.07
C ALA A 316 -2.11 3.90 13.42
N ARG A 317 -2.06 3.83 12.08
CA ARG A 317 -0.85 3.41 11.35
C ARG A 317 -0.60 4.38 10.19
N TYR A 318 0.61 4.97 10.14
CA TYR A 318 1.02 5.87 9.06
C TYR A 318 1.58 5.06 7.91
N ILE A 319 1.02 5.24 6.70
CA ILE A 319 1.40 4.48 5.51
C ILE A 319 1.58 5.45 4.34
N GLY A 320 2.77 5.39 3.72
CA GLY A 320 3.05 5.99 2.41
C GLY A 320 3.12 7.51 2.34
N LEU A 321 4.31 8.10 2.54
CA LEU A 321 4.85 9.29 1.85
C LEU A 321 6.26 9.65 2.36
N LEU A 322 7.04 10.38 1.52
CA LEU A 322 8.28 11.08 1.89
C LEU A 322 7.88 12.48 2.41
N GLY A 323 8.13 12.77 3.68
CA GLY A 323 7.69 14.01 4.33
C GLY A 323 8.64 14.50 5.41
N ARG A 324 8.49 15.77 5.79
CA ARG A 324 9.18 16.35 6.96
C ARG A 324 8.32 16.08 8.18
N ILE A 325 8.96 15.70 9.28
CA ILE A 325 8.25 15.51 10.54
C ILE A 325 8.18 16.85 11.26
N SER A 326 6.99 17.29 11.67
CA SER A 326 6.83 18.39 12.61
C SER A 326 6.35 17.89 13.97
N VAL A 327 6.85 18.50 15.04
CA VAL A 327 6.45 18.25 16.43
C VAL A 327 5.81 19.52 16.97
N ASP A 328 4.52 19.44 17.32
CA ASP A 328 3.72 20.59 17.75
C ASP A 328 3.80 21.80 16.79
N GLY A 329 3.93 21.52 15.48
CA GLY A 329 4.01 22.53 14.42
C GLY A 329 5.42 23.09 14.13
N ALA A 330 6.47 22.57 14.77
CA ALA A 330 7.86 22.92 14.48
C ALA A 330 8.60 21.81 13.70
N ASP A 331 9.33 22.15 12.63
CA ASP A 331 10.11 21.19 11.81
C ASP A 331 11.16 20.49 12.68
N ALA A 332 11.06 19.16 12.76
CA ALA A 332 12.00 18.32 13.49
C ALA A 332 13.35 18.17 12.76
N ALA A 333 13.49 18.70 11.54
CA ALA A 333 14.63 18.51 10.64
C ALA A 333 14.95 17.03 10.38
N ALA A 334 13.90 16.20 10.40
CA ALA A 334 13.96 14.78 10.10
C ALA A 334 13.17 14.51 8.82
N GLN A 335 13.78 13.81 7.86
CA GLN A 335 13.11 13.33 6.66
C GLN A 335 12.77 11.85 6.83
N MET A 336 11.49 11.52 6.68
CA MET A 336 11.05 10.13 6.70
C MET A 336 10.92 9.63 5.27
N ARG A 337 11.61 8.53 4.94
CA ARG A 337 11.50 7.85 3.64
C ARG A 337 10.80 6.52 3.83
N TYR A 338 9.54 6.45 3.42
CA TYR A 338 8.79 5.21 3.38
C TYR A 338 9.39 4.19 2.39
N ARG A 339 9.35 2.90 2.76
CA ARG A 339 9.62 1.75 1.89
C ARG A 339 8.51 0.70 2.07
N ASN A 340 8.10 0.09 0.96
CA ASN A 340 6.99 -0.87 0.91
C ASN A 340 7.18 -2.00 1.93
N GLY A 341 6.11 -2.32 2.68
CA GLY A 341 6.09 -3.46 3.62
C GLY A 341 6.46 -3.11 5.07
N PHE A 342 6.75 -1.84 5.37
CA PHE A 342 7.01 -1.36 6.73
C PHE A 342 5.81 -0.60 7.29
N VAL A 343 5.45 -0.87 8.54
CA VAL A 343 4.47 -0.12 9.32
C VAL A 343 5.19 0.42 10.55
N ILE A 344 5.10 1.73 10.80
CA ILE A 344 5.65 2.37 11.99
C ILE A 344 4.54 3.12 12.73
N GLY A 345 4.47 2.93 14.05
CA GLY A 345 3.51 3.62 14.93
C GLY A 345 4.09 4.88 15.56
N ASP A 346 3.23 5.74 16.08
CA ASP A 346 3.61 7.02 16.72
C ASP A 346 4.63 6.86 17.84
N ALA A 347 4.49 5.82 18.67
CA ALA A 347 5.42 5.57 19.77
C ALA A 347 6.86 5.40 19.26
N LYS A 348 7.05 4.64 18.19
CA LYS A 348 8.37 4.38 17.62
C LYS A 348 8.96 5.61 16.94
N ILE A 349 8.13 6.44 16.29
CA ILE A 349 8.58 7.72 15.72
C ILE A 349 9.08 8.63 16.86
N ARG A 350 8.37 8.69 17.99
CA ARG A 350 8.81 9.46 19.16
C ARG A 350 10.12 8.95 19.72
N ASP A 351 10.31 7.63 19.82
CA ASP A 351 11.56 7.04 20.31
C ASP A 351 12.75 7.37 19.40
N LEU A 352 12.56 7.28 18.07
CA LEU A 352 13.60 7.64 17.11
C LEU A 352 13.95 9.13 17.21
N LEU A 353 12.96 10.01 17.28
CA LEU A 353 13.15 11.45 17.43
C LEU A 353 13.85 11.80 18.76
N ALA A 354 13.48 11.14 19.86
CA ALA A 354 14.15 11.29 21.15
C ALA A 354 15.63 10.88 21.07
N GLY A 355 15.96 9.81 20.35
CA GLY A 355 17.33 9.40 20.06
C GLY A 355 18.16 10.43 19.28
N PHE A 356 17.50 11.32 18.53
CA PHE A 356 18.11 12.48 17.87
C PHE A 356 18.00 13.78 18.68
N GLY A 357 17.62 13.70 19.97
CA GLY A 357 17.49 14.86 20.86
C GLY A 357 16.33 15.80 20.52
N LYS A 358 15.29 15.29 19.84
CA LYS A 358 14.12 16.09 19.45
C LYS A 358 13.04 16.06 20.54
N PRO A 359 12.25 17.14 20.68
CA PRO A 359 11.22 17.23 21.71
C PRO A 359 10.11 16.21 21.49
N ALA A 360 9.50 15.74 22.59
CA ALA A 360 8.28 14.93 22.56
C ALA A 360 7.07 15.84 22.39
N GLY A 361 6.15 15.49 21.49
CA GLY A 361 4.96 16.28 21.20
C GLY A 361 4.02 15.59 20.24
N ARG A 362 2.97 16.29 19.80
CA ARG A 362 2.04 15.77 18.78
C ARG A 362 2.76 15.75 17.44
N LEU A 363 2.90 14.55 16.89
CA LEU A 363 3.52 14.33 15.59
C LEU A 363 2.55 14.72 14.48
N GLN A 364 3.06 15.46 13.50
CA GLN A 364 2.39 15.71 12.23
C GLN A 364 3.36 15.39 11.09
N LEU A 365 2.83 14.72 10.06
CA LEU A 365 3.56 14.41 8.84
C LEU A 365 3.14 15.41 7.76
N GLU A 366 4.09 16.20 7.26
CA GLU A 366 3.86 17.25 6.24
C GLU A 366 4.41 16.86 4.86
#